data_AF-A0A7C3S3L2-F1
#
_entry.id   AF-A0A7C3S3L2-F1
#
_cell.length_a   1.000
_cell.length_b   1.000
_cell.length_c   1.000
_cell.angle_alpha   90.00
_cell.angle_beta   90.00
_cell.angle_gamma   90.00
#
_symmetry.space_group_name_H-M   'P 1'
#
loop_
_entity.id
_entity.type
_entity.pdbx_description
1 polymer ?
#
loop_
_entity_poly.entity_id
_entity_poly.type
_entity_poly.pdbx_seq_one_letter_code
_entity_poly.pdbx_strand_id
1 'polypeptide(L)'
;MRKTLKCVLALFLLLALLVPSAAEPTAIPKIHVYGDGSVSVELTYTEAYEGGFLGPKRMRLQGTLDVADGYYEVLANASLEAAAAPEAHIYVDFSADASGAGYNSTGKVSLKIWDEEGSEFRVTLDPLTCVVDASRLVAELSGSLNAYATGKAEGLLTVLAALNKPVIEELLAQANITWIEVKSLSTTIANSNVSINFKVELNYDKLARASGMSPAQVMEPIPPTSFSLRLHYNSTNLYASAALLVYGDVNEDLARVVKGIKMLGAYPGGQAVGGIMPITPPQPSLEPLIEVMEEFTENFAIAKSSGAVAVELEDRLLTISIATPRVVKRGSSLPGDTLLALYNLAAKVREKFGADGLLEASAELVPHGVKIRRGGAEVQEAKIREMGNLRVTVITSISISAVPAKATAGDSITVSGAIAPAITAPITLVVKEPDGAVRRLNATSGPDGAFAFNVRLDKVGAYTFAAEFLGDAAYEPSKSSEVSAEAEPAQTPLWLYAGGAAAVAVAAAAAILILRGRRAPRT
;
A
#
# COMPACT_ATOMS: atom_id res chain seq x y z
N MET A 1 -11.28 -7.89 24.01
CA MET A 1 -11.01 -7.36 22.65
C MET A 1 -10.13 -6.10 22.58
N ARG A 2 -9.74 -5.46 23.70
CA ARG A 2 -9.00 -4.18 23.72
C ARG A 2 -7.47 -4.26 23.48
N LYS A 3 -6.92 -5.41 23.06
CA LYS A 3 -5.46 -5.62 22.89
C LYS A 3 -5.01 -6.21 21.55
N THR A 4 -5.90 -6.46 20.60
CA THR A 4 -5.57 -7.31 19.43
C THR A 4 -5.89 -6.72 18.06
N LEU A 5 -6.02 -5.39 17.93
CA LEU A 5 -6.22 -4.74 16.62
C LEU A 5 -5.34 -3.50 16.42
N LYS A 6 -4.19 -3.45 17.08
CA LYS A 6 -3.25 -2.34 16.98
C LYS A 6 -1.93 -2.89 16.48
N CYS A 7 -1.40 -2.28 15.43
CA CYS A 7 -0.10 -2.54 14.85
C CYS A 7 0.01 -3.69 13.84
N VAL A 8 -1.00 -4.07 13.07
CA VAL A 8 -0.82 -5.11 12.02
C VAL A 8 0.37 -4.77 11.11
N LEU A 9 0.49 -3.52 10.67
CA LEU A 9 1.53 -3.05 9.75
C LEU A 9 2.95 -2.90 10.35
N ALA A 10 3.05 -2.45 11.59
CA ALA A 10 4.34 -2.40 12.29
C ALA A 10 4.74 -3.80 12.77
N LEU A 11 3.78 -4.64 13.15
CA LEU A 11 3.96 -6.05 13.45
C LEU A 11 4.44 -6.82 12.21
N PHE A 12 4.04 -6.43 10.99
CA PHE A 12 4.55 -7.00 9.74
C PHE A 12 6.08 -6.82 9.59
N LEU A 13 6.58 -5.61 9.78
CA LEU A 13 8.03 -5.33 9.71
C LEU A 13 8.77 -5.80 10.96
N LEU A 14 8.16 -5.66 12.14
CA LEU A 14 8.76 -6.04 13.42
C LEU A 14 8.82 -7.56 13.59
N LEU A 15 7.81 -8.32 13.16
CA LEU A 15 7.87 -9.79 13.13
C LEU A 15 8.95 -10.26 12.15
N ALA A 16 9.11 -9.63 10.99
CA ALA A 16 10.19 -9.99 10.07
C ALA A 16 11.58 -9.72 10.67
N LEU A 17 11.71 -8.68 11.50
CA LEU A 17 12.98 -8.28 12.13
C LEU A 17 13.25 -8.95 13.49
N LEU A 18 12.25 -9.54 14.16
CA LEU A 18 12.38 -10.13 15.50
C LEU A 18 12.54 -11.67 15.49
N VAL A 19 12.52 -12.32 14.33
CA VAL A 19 12.50 -13.79 14.23
C VAL A 19 13.78 -14.54 14.66
N PRO A 20 14.97 -13.96 14.90
CA PRO A 20 16.08 -14.77 15.43
C PRO A 20 16.57 -14.30 16.79
N SER A 21 16.20 -15.00 17.87
CA SER A 21 16.97 -14.95 19.12
C SER A 21 17.21 -16.29 19.82
N ALA A 22 16.85 -17.44 19.22
CA ALA A 22 17.02 -18.73 19.92
C ALA A 22 17.64 -19.89 19.09
N ALA A 23 17.75 -19.78 17.77
CA ALA A 23 18.42 -20.77 16.93
C ALA A 23 19.16 -20.08 15.78
N GLU A 24 20.24 -20.70 15.25
CA GLU A 24 20.92 -20.22 14.04
C GLU A 24 19.86 -20.04 12.94
N PRO A 25 19.62 -18.82 12.45
CA PRO A 25 18.55 -18.58 11.50
C PRO A 25 18.91 -19.26 10.18
N THR A 26 18.25 -20.39 9.89
CA THR A 26 18.31 -21.03 8.56
C THR A 26 17.52 -20.24 7.51
N ALA A 27 16.60 -19.36 7.95
CA ALA A 27 15.81 -18.52 7.07
C ALA A 27 16.57 -17.25 6.68
N ILE A 28 16.94 -17.16 5.40
CA ILE A 28 17.54 -15.95 4.81
C ILE A 28 16.38 -15.10 4.24
N PRO A 29 16.11 -13.90 4.77
CA PRO A 29 15.11 -13.01 4.19
C PRO A 29 15.51 -12.57 2.78
N LYS A 30 14.52 -12.41 1.90
CA LYS A 30 14.67 -11.79 0.58
C LYS A 30 14.26 -10.34 0.66
N ILE A 31 15.07 -9.47 0.08
CA ILE A 31 14.82 -8.03 0.02
C ILE A 31 14.74 -7.65 -1.45
N HIS A 32 13.52 -7.36 -1.87
CA HIS A 32 13.22 -6.94 -3.23
C HIS A 32 13.45 -5.45 -3.35
N VAL A 33 14.31 -5.03 -4.28
CA VAL A 33 14.70 -3.64 -4.48
C VAL A 33 14.24 -3.17 -5.86
N TYR A 34 13.37 -2.18 -5.90
CA TYR A 34 12.71 -1.75 -7.13
C TYR A 34 13.28 -0.44 -7.69
N GLY A 35 13.26 -0.29 -9.01
CA GLY A 35 13.72 0.93 -9.70
C GLY A 35 12.90 2.19 -9.42
N ASP A 36 11.69 2.04 -8.85
CA ASP A 36 10.84 3.15 -8.42
C ASP A 36 11.21 3.69 -7.01
N GLY A 37 12.27 3.16 -6.41
CA GLY A 37 12.75 3.56 -5.09
C GLY A 37 12.18 2.74 -3.94
N SER A 38 11.18 1.90 -4.19
CA SER A 38 10.56 1.09 -3.16
C SER A 38 11.33 -0.21 -2.87
N VAL A 39 11.10 -0.77 -1.68
CA VAL A 39 11.69 -2.03 -1.20
C VAL A 39 10.59 -2.87 -0.54
N SER A 40 10.62 -4.19 -0.69
CA SER A 40 9.79 -5.11 0.10
C SER A 40 10.63 -6.26 0.66
N VAL A 41 10.18 -6.84 1.77
CA VAL A 41 10.87 -7.94 2.46
C VAL A 41 10.00 -9.17 2.45
N GLU A 42 10.58 -10.33 2.10
CA GLU A 42 9.96 -11.64 2.22
C GLU A 42 10.79 -12.51 3.17
N LEU A 43 10.12 -13.21 4.09
CA LEU A 43 10.75 -14.14 5.03
C LEU A 43 9.83 -15.33 5.20
N THR A 44 10.38 -16.54 5.13
CA THR A 44 9.70 -17.74 5.61
C THR A 44 10.61 -18.45 6.58
N TYR A 45 10.11 -18.64 7.79
CA TYR A 45 10.80 -19.30 8.88
C TYR A 45 10.00 -20.52 9.32
N THR A 46 10.69 -21.62 9.56
CA THR A 46 10.06 -22.87 10.00
C THR A 46 10.89 -23.47 11.13
N GLU A 47 10.24 -23.77 12.25
CA GLU A 47 10.87 -24.42 13.40
C GLU A 47 9.99 -25.49 14.03
N ALA A 48 10.64 -26.42 14.75
CA ALA A 48 9.93 -27.34 15.62
C ALA A 48 9.41 -26.57 16.85
N TYR A 49 8.11 -26.66 17.09
CA TYR A 49 7.46 -26.04 18.22
C TYR A 49 7.43 -27.00 19.42
N GLU A 50 8.22 -26.67 20.46
CA GLU A 50 8.31 -27.47 21.70
C GLU A 50 7.40 -26.96 22.83
N GLY A 51 6.56 -25.95 22.57
CA GLY A 51 5.73 -25.30 23.59
C GLY A 51 4.61 -26.20 24.14
N GLY A 52 4.41 -26.13 25.46
CA GLY A 52 3.31 -26.80 26.18
C GLY A 52 1.96 -26.07 26.14
N PHE A 53 1.77 -25.13 25.21
CA PHE A 53 0.49 -24.41 25.05
C PHE A 53 -0.59 -25.40 24.61
N LEU A 54 -1.82 -25.25 25.14
CA LEU A 54 -2.97 -26.16 25.02
C LEU A 54 -3.32 -26.58 23.58
N GLY A 55 -2.55 -27.50 23.00
CA GLY A 55 -2.92 -28.50 21.98
C GLY A 55 -3.87 -28.09 20.85
N PRO A 56 -3.61 -27.03 20.06
CA PRO A 56 -4.19 -27.02 18.73
C PRO A 56 -3.45 -28.06 17.87
N LYS A 57 -4.22 -28.95 17.23
CA LYS A 57 -3.68 -29.88 16.24
C LYS A 57 -3.21 -29.12 15.00
N ARG A 58 -3.97 -28.08 14.65
CA ARG A 58 -3.65 -27.14 13.56
C ARG A 58 -4.00 -25.71 13.98
N MET A 59 -3.14 -24.77 13.64
CA MET A 59 -3.41 -23.35 13.72
C MET A 59 -3.02 -22.70 12.40
N ARG A 60 -3.83 -21.78 11.91
CA ARG A 60 -3.50 -20.95 10.76
C ARG A 60 -4.00 -19.55 11.01
N LEU A 61 -3.09 -18.60 11.08
CA LEU A 61 -3.36 -17.18 11.12
C LEU A 61 -2.87 -16.62 9.79
N GLN A 62 -3.69 -15.81 9.12
CA GLN A 62 -3.34 -15.15 7.87
C GLN A 62 -3.80 -13.71 7.94
N GLY A 63 -2.98 -12.79 7.46
CA GLY A 63 -3.38 -11.40 7.29
C GLY A 63 -2.86 -10.87 5.96
N THR A 64 -3.64 -10.03 5.30
CA THR A 64 -3.20 -9.28 4.12
C THR A 64 -3.43 -7.79 4.33
N LEU A 65 -2.62 -7.00 3.65
CA LEU A 65 -2.81 -5.57 3.47
C LEU A 65 -2.72 -5.29 1.98
N ASP A 66 -3.76 -4.70 1.41
CA ASP A 66 -3.78 -4.25 0.03
C ASP A 66 -3.88 -2.72 0.00
N VAL A 67 -2.89 -2.05 -0.57
CA VAL A 67 -2.81 -0.58 -0.64
C VAL A 67 -3.01 -0.12 -2.09
N ALA A 68 -4.01 0.71 -2.31
CA ALA A 68 -4.39 1.24 -3.61
C ALA A 68 -4.54 2.78 -3.58
N ASP A 69 -4.97 3.36 -4.70
CA ASP A 69 -5.26 4.79 -4.78
C ASP A 69 -6.49 5.17 -3.95
N GLY A 70 -6.26 5.91 -2.86
CA GLY A 70 -7.33 6.46 -2.03
C GLY A 70 -8.05 5.46 -1.14
N TYR A 71 -7.57 4.21 -1.06
CA TYR A 71 -8.05 3.25 -0.08
C TYR A 71 -7.00 2.18 0.24
N TYR A 72 -7.18 1.51 1.37
CA TYR A 72 -6.47 0.28 1.72
C TYR A 72 -7.40 -0.71 2.41
N GLU A 73 -7.13 -2.00 2.21
CA GLU A 73 -7.87 -3.10 2.79
C GLU A 73 -6.96 -3.95 3.68
N VAL A 74 -7.45 -4.30 4.88
CA VAL A 74 -6.80 -5.24 5.78
C VAL A 74 -7.71 -6.43 5.96
N LEU A 75 -7.24 -7.62 5.62
CA LEU A 75 -7.93 -8.87 5.89
C LEU A 75 -7.16 -9.63 6.96
N ALA A 76 -7.85 -10.28 7.88
CA ALA A 76 -7.27 -11.16 8.87
C ALA A 76 -8.14 -12.39 9.06
N ASN A 77 -7.61 -13.57 8.79
CA ASN A 77 -8.26 -14.85 8.99
C ASN A 77 -7.49 -15.66 10.03
N ALA A 78 -8.20 -16.32 10.92
CA ALA A 78 -7.64 -17.24 11.89
C ALA A 78 -8.46 -18.52 11.88
N SER A 79 -7.80 -19.67 11.88
CA SER A 79 -8.42 -20.96 12.14
C SER A 79 -7.60 -21.75 13.15
N LEU A 80 -8.28 -22.38 14.10
CA LEU A 80 -7.69 -23.22 15.14
C LEU A 80 -8.49 -24.52 15.20
N GLU A 81 -7.83 -25.67 15.07
CA GLU A 81 -8.39 -26.99 15.32
C GLU A 81 -7.96 -27.42 16.73
N ALA A 82 -8.89 -27.40 17.68
CA ALA A 82 -8.67 -27.83 19.06
C ALA A 82 -8.68 -29.36 19.18
N ALA A 83 -7.89 -29.89 20.13
CA ALA A 83 -7.80 -31.34 20.36
C ALA A 83 -9.06 -31.97 20.99
N ALA A 84 -9.93 -31.19 21.62
CA ALA A 84 -11.16 -31.66 22.26
C ALA A 84 -12.34 -30.74 21.94
N ALA A 85 -13.53 -31.33 21.91
CA ALA A 85 -14.74 -30.60 21.57
C ALA A 85 -15.26 -29.75 22.74
N PRO A 86 -15.58 -28.47 22.51
CA PRO A 86 -16.31 -27.67 23.49
C PRO A 86 -17.76 -28.14 23.60
N GLU A 87 -18.34 -27.94 24.78
CA GLU A 87 -19.78 -28.16 25.04
C GLU A 87 -20.68 -27.05 24.43
N ALA A 88 -20.08 -26.04 23.79
CA ALA A 88 -20.79 -24.87 23.30
C ALA A 88 -20.26 -24.42 21.94
N HIS A 89 -21.18 -24.10 21.04
CA HIS A 89 -20.87 -23.44 19.77
C HIS A 89 -21.07 -21.93 19.90
N ILE A 90 -20.28 -21.12 19.19
CA ILE A 90 -20.38 -19.65 19.25
C ILE A 90 -20.32 -19.09 17.83
N TYR A 91 -21.34 -18.34 17.42
CA TYR A 91 -21.31 -17.55 16.18
C TYR A 91 -21.40 -16.06 16.51
N VAL A 92 -20.41 -15.27 16.11
CA VAL A 92 -20.40 -13.80 16.19
C VAL A 92 -20.31 -13.23 14.79
N ASP A 93 -21.23 -12.35 14.42
CA ASP A 93 -21.14 -11.56 13.19
C ASP A 93 -21.26 -10.09 13.56
N PHE A 94 -20.26 -9.30 13.19
CA PHE A 94 -20.17 -7.86 13.35
C PHE A 94 -19.92 -7.23 11.99
N SER A 95 -20.69 -6.20 11.63
CA SER A 95 -20.38 -5.31 10.52
C SER A 95 -20.62 -3.87 10.95
N ALA A 96 -19.83 -2.93 10.44
CA ALA A 96 -20.03 -1.51 10.63
C ALA A 96 -19.48 -0.74 9.42
N ASP A 97 -20.26 0.21 8.91
CA ASP A 97 -19.80 1.15 7.88
C ASP A 97 -19.75 2.55 8.48
N ALA A 98 -18.70 3.32 8.21
CA ALA A 98 -18.57 4.72 8.62
C ALA A 98 -18.37 5.58 7.37
N SER A 99 -19.13 6.68 7.24
CA SER A 99 -19.00 7.60 6.10
C SER A 99 -19.28 9.06 6.48
N GLY A 100 -18.64 10.00 5.79
CA GLY A 100 -18.99 11.44 5.80
C GLY A 100 -18.32 12.31 6.88
N ALA A 101 -18.69 13.60 6.88
CA ALA A 101 -18.19 14.62 7.83
C ALA A 101 -18.84 14.56 9.23
N GLY A 102 -19.90 13.75 9.37
CA GLY A 102 -20.43 13.28 10.66
C GLY A 102 -20.39 11.75 10.62
N TYR A 103 -19.95 11.11 11.70
CA TYR A 103 -19.78 9.66 11.72
C TYR A 103 -21.16 9.01 11.90
N ASN A 104 -21.76 8.52 10.82
CA ASN A 104 -22.91 7.63 10.89
C ASN A 104 -22.40 6.21 10.64
N SER A 105 -22.55 5.34 11.63
CA SER A 105 -22.34 3.92 11.45
C SER A 105 -23.56 3.08 11.75
N THR A 106 -23.79 2.10 10.88
CA THR A 106 -24.82 1.09 11.06
C THR A 106 -24.16 -0.27 11.08
N GLY A 107 -24.62 -1.14 11.96
CA GLY A 107 -24.04 -2.45 12.15
C GLY A 107 -25.01 -3.46 12.69
N LYS A 108 -24.58 -4.71 12.65
CA LYS A 108 -25.30 -5.86 13.21
C LYS A 108 -24.36 -6.61 14.12
N VAL A 109 -24.83 -7.02 15.31
CA VAL A 109 -24.10 -7.94 16.18
C VAL A 109 -24.98 -9.14 16.46
N SER A 110 -24.59 -10.33 16.03
CA SER A 110 -25.33 -11.56 16.33
C SER A 110 -24.47 -12.52 17.12
N LEU A 111 -24.94 -12.99 18.27
CA LEU A 111 -24.38 -14.06 19.07
C LEU A 111 -25.34 -15.25 19.05
N LYS A 112 -24.86 -16.45 18.70
CA LYS A 112 -25.61 -17.69 18.86
C LYS A 112 -24.78 -18.70 19.62
N ILE A 113 -25.34 -19.21 20.72
CA ILE A 113 -24.78 -20.26 21.57
C ILE A 113 -25.75 -21.43 21.61
N TRP A 114 -25.26 -22.66 21.51
CA TRP A 114 -26.07 -23.85 21.73
C TRP A 114 -25.23 -24.99 22.31
N ASP A 115 -25.87 -25.87 23.07
CA ASP A 115 -25.29 -27.09 23.64
C ASP A 115 -25.78 -28.35 22.91
N GLU A 116 -25.22 -29.51 23.27
CA GLU A 116 -25.60 -30.82 22.69
C GLU A 116 -27.02 -31.28 23.12
N GLU A 117 -27.53 -30.75 24.23
CA GLU A 117 -28.87 -31.06 24.75
C GLU A 117 -29.98 -30.28 24.01
N GLY A 118 -29.60 -29.36 23.12
CA GLY A 118 -30.52 -28.54 22.32
C GLY A 118 -30.97 -27.25 23.00
N SER A 119 -30.34 -26.85 24.12
CA SER A 119 -30.51 -25.49 24.67
C SER A 119 -29.87 -24.50 23.70
N GLU A 120 -30.60 -23.46 23.31
CA GLU A 120 -30.10 -22.39 22.46
C GLU A 120 -30.19 -21.06 23.21
N PHE A 121 -29.18 -20.21 23.06
CA PHE A 121 -29.22 -18.81 23.39
C PHE A 121 -28.80 -18.00 22.18
N ARG A 122 -29.67 -17.12 21.69
CA ARG A 122 -29.40 -16.23 20.56
C ARG A 122 -29.62 -14.80 20.98
N VAL A 123 -28.69 -13.92 20.67
CA VAL A 123 -28.85 -12.47 20.83
C VAL A 123 -28.48 -11.80 19.52
N THR A 124 -29.37 -10.98 18.99
CA THR A 124 -29.15 -10.21 17.77
C THR A 124 -29.45 -8.76 18.04
N LEU A 125 -28.43 -7.91 17.88
CA LEU A 125 -28.53 -6.47 17.87
C LEU A 125 -28.55 -6.01 16.41
N ASP A 126 -29.71 -5.61 15.91
CA ASP A 126 -29.92 -5.27 14.50
C ASP A 126 -31.14 -4.34 14.33
N PRO A 127 -30.96 -3.09 13.84
CA PRO A 127 -29.68 -2.43 13.60
C PRO A 127 -29.06 -1.94 14.92
N LEU A 128 -27.73 -1.85 14.98
CA LEU A 128 -26.98 -0.95 15.86
C LEU A 128 -26.60 0.27 15.03
N THR A 129 -26.98 1.46 15.46
CA THR A 129 -26.64 2.72 14.80
C THR A 129 -25.84 3.59 15.75
N CYS A 130 -24.85 4.31 15.24
CA CYS A 130 -24.08 5.32 15.95
C CYS A 130 -23.99 6.57 15.07
N VAL A 131 -24.59 7.68 15.51
CA VAL A 131 -24.54 8.96 14.81
C VAL A 131 -23.77 9.96 15.64
N VAL A 132 -22.61 10.38 15.16
CA VAL A 132 -21.75 11.36 15.81
C VAL A 132 -21.98 12.73 15.17
N ASP A 133 -22.36 13.66 16.03
CA ASP A 133 -22.44 15.07 15.73
C ASP A 133 -21.18 15.76 16.28
N ALA A 134 -20.21 15.99 15.39
CA ALA A 134 -18.96 16.63 15.75
C ALA A 134 -19.15 18.08 16.20
N SER A 135 -20.18 18.78 15.73
CA SER A 135 -20.46 20.16 16.13
C SER A 135 -20.94 20.26 17.57
N ARG A 136 -21.68 19.25 18.04
CA ARG A 136 -22.18 19.16 19.41
C ARG A 136 -21.30 18.32 20.33
N LEU A 137 -20.27 17.65 19.81
CA LEU A 137 -19.43 16.71 20.54
C LEU A 137 -20.28 15.60 21.19
N VAL A 138 -21.21 15.05 20.43
CA VAL A 138 -22.16 14.04 20.91
C VAL A 138 -22.19 12.85 19.95
N ALA A 139 -22.24 11.62 20.48
CA ALA A 139 -22.63 10.43 19.72
C ALA A 139 -23.99 9.93 20.19
N GLU A 140 -24.85 9.57 19.26
CA GLU A 140 -26.12 8.92 19.54
C GLU A 140 -26.05 7.46 19.12
N LEU A 141 -26.14 6.54 20.07
CA LEU A 141 -26.20 5.11 19.81
C LEU A 141 -27.64 4.64 19.96
N SER A 142 -28.19 3.98 18.94
CA SER A 142 -29.54 3.42 19.01
C SER A 142 -29.64 2.06 18.35
N GLY A 143 -30.55 1.23 18.81
CA GLY A 143 -30.73 -0.09 18.22
C GLY A 143 -31.77 -0.97 18.87
N SER A 144 -31.95 -2.14 18.28
CA SER A 144 -32.88 -3.18 18.75
C SER A 144 -32.11 -4.47 19.05
N LEU A 145 -32.07 -4.86 20.32
CA LEU A 145 -31.56 -6.15 20.78
C LEU A 145 -32.71 -7.14 20.90
N ASN A 146 -32.62 -8.26 20.19
CA ASN A 146 -33.56 -9.38 20.30
C ASN A 146 -32.81 -10.59 20.85
N ALA A 147 -33.25 -11.09 21.99
CA ALA A 147 -32.71 -12.28 22.62
C ALA A 147 -33.75 -13.40 22.63
N TYR A 148 -33.31 -14.61 22.35
CA TYR A 148 -34.09 -15.84 22.38
C TYR A 148 -33.34 -16.87 23.20
N ALA A 149 -34.03 -17.62 24.05
CA ALA A 149 -33.41 -18.69 24.81
C ALA A 149 -34.34 -19.89 25.03
N THR A 150 -33.80 -21.11 25.02
CA THR A 150 -34.53 -22.34 25.33
C THR A 150 -33.77 -23.20 26.34
N GLY A 151 -34.48 -24.14 26.97
CA GLY A 151 -33.87 -25.12 27.85
C GLY A 151 -33.16 -24.46 29.03
N LYS A 152 -31.91 -24.86 29.29
CA LYS A 152 -31.13 -24.33 30.41
C LYS A 152 -30.78 -22.83 30.26
N ALA A 153 -30.83 -22.29 29.04
CA ALA A 153 -30.48 -20.91 28.76
C ALA A 153 -31.60 -19.90 29.07
N GLU A 154 -32.85 -20.35 29.33
CA GLU A 154 -33.99 -19.46 29.62
C GLU A 154 -33.72 -18.53 30.81
N GLY A 155 -32.94 -18.98 31.80
CA GLY A 155 -32.52 -18.16 32.93
C GLY A 155 -31.83 -16.86 32.52
N LEU A 156 -31.09 -16.84 31.40
CA LEU A 156 -30.39 -15.65 30.91
C LEU A 156 -31.36 -14.54 30.46
N LEU A 157 -32.58 -14.89 30.04
CA LEU A 157 -33.59 -13.91 29.62
C LEU A 157 -34.08 -13.07 30.79
N THR A 158 -34.05 -13.59 32.03
CA THR A 158 -34.51 -12.83 33.20
C THR A 158 -33.59 -11.64 33.51
N VAL A 159 -32.28 -11.80 33.30
CA VAL A 159 -31.30 -10.70 33.45
C VAL A 159 -31.56 -9.61 32.41
N LEU A 160 -31.79 -10.00 31.15
CA LEU A 160 -32.10 -9.05 30.07
C LEU A 160 -33.45 -8.35 30.29
N ALA A 161 -34.44 -9.09 30.77
CA ALA A 161 -35.76 -8.57 31.12
C ALA A 161 -35.72 -7.51 32.24
N ALA A 162 -34.79 -7.63 33.18
CA ALA A 162 -34.61 -6.68 34.27
C ALA A 162 -34.00 -5.34 33.81
N LEU A 163 -33.39 -5.29 32.61
CA LEU A 163 -32.82 -4.07 32.07
C LEU A 163 -33.94 -3.07 31.73
N ASN A 164 -33.94 -1.95 32.46
CA ASN A 164 -34.82 -0.82 32.22
C ASN A 164 -34.07 0.49 32.49
N LYS A 165 -34.64 1.61 32.04
CA LYS A 165 -33.97 2.92 32.10
C LYS A 165 -33.53 3.28 33.54
N PRO A 166 -34.40 3.25 34.56
CA PRO A 166 -34.01 3.55 35.94
C PRO A 166 -32.82 2.72 36.45
N VAL A 167 -32.81 1.41 36.21
CA VAL A 167 -31.72 0.52 36.65
C VAL A 167 -30.40 0.89 35.98
N ILE A 168 -30.40 1.15 34.67
CA ILE A 168 -29.19 1.56 33.96
C ILE A 168 -28.70 2.93 34.44
N GLU A 169 -29.59 3.90 34.64
CA GLU A 169 -29.23 5.22 35.15
C GLU A 169 -28.65 5.16 36.56
N GLU A 170 -29.19 4.30 37.43
CA GLU A 170 -28.63 4.06 38.76
C GLU A 170 -27.21 3.45 38.68
N LEU A 171 -27.00 2.45 37.83
CA LEU A 171 -25.68 1.86 37.62
C LEU A 171 -24.66 2.88 37.09
N LEU A 172 -25.07 3.74 36.15
CA LEU A 172 -24.22 4.82 35.63
C LEU A 172 -23.88 5.84 36.74
N ALA A 173 -24.84 6.20 37.58
CA ALA A 173 -24.63 7.11 38.70
C ALA A 173 -23.69 6.51 39.75
N GLN A 174 -23.87 5.24 40.11
CA GLN A 174 -22.99 4.51 41.03
C GLN A 174 -21.55 4.42 40.50
N ALA A 175 -21.38 4.31 39.20
CA ALA A 175 -20.07 4.31 38.53
C ALA A 175 -19.50 5.71 38.27
N ASN A 176 -20.19 6.79 38.68
CA ASN A 176 -19.84 8.19 38.39
C ASN A 176 -19.69 8.48 36.89
N ILE A 177 -20.48 7.82 36.06
CA ILE A 177 -20.49 8.00 34.60
C ILE A 177 -21.55 9.03 34.24
N THR A 178 -21.10 10.25 33.94
CA THR A 178 -21.99 11.39 33.61
C THR A 178 -22.00 11.75 32.12
N TRP A 179 -21.16 11.08 31.33
CA TRP A 179 -21.01 11.29 29.89
C TRP A 179 -21.90 10.35 29.05
N ILE A 180 -22.73 9.53 29.69
CA ILE A 180 -23.73 8.67 29.05
C ILE A 180 -25.13 9.13 29.51
N GLU A 181 -26.05 9.33 28.58
CA GLU A 181 -27.45 9.63 28.87
C GLU A 181 -28.37 8.66 28.16
N VAL A 182 -29.25 7.97 28.89
CA VAL A 182 -30.23 7.03 28.33
C VAL A 182 -31.48 7.81 27.87
N LYS A 183 -31.56 8.12 26.57
CA LYS A 183 -32.72 8.85 26.00
C LYS A 183 -33.98 7.98 26.03
N SER A 184 -33.87 6.73 25.59
CA SER A 184 -34.96 5.76 25.69
C SER A 184 -34.43 4.34 25.89
N LEU A 185 -35.14 3.53 26.67
CA LEU A 185 -34.90 2.10 26.83
C LEU A 185 -36.24 1.42 27.11
N SER A 186 -36.66 0.52 26.25
CA SER A 186 -37.91 -0.23 26.39
C SER A 186 -37.66 -1.71 26.21
N THR A 187 -38.20 -2.53 27.11
CA THR A 187 -38.03 -3.98 27.13
C THR A 187 -39.40 -4.65 26.99
N THR A 188 -39.53 -5.56 26.02
CA THR A 188 -40.72 -6.38 25.79
C THR A 188 -40.36 -7.84 25.94
N ILE A 189 -41.19 -8.59 26.67
CA ILE A 189 -40.97 -10.01 26.93
C ILE A 189 -42.16 -10.76 26.37
N ALA A 190 -41.90 -11.75 25.52
CA ALA A 190 -42.93 -12.61 24.94
C ALA A 190 -42.39 -14.04 24.83
N ASN A 191 -42.92 -14.95 25.65
CA ASN A 191 -42.47 -16.34 25.74
C ASN A 191 -40.95 -16.42 25.97
N SER A 192 -40.25 -17.17 25.12
CA SER A 192 -38.80 -17.35 25.08
C SER A 192 -38.04 -16.21 24.39
N ASN A 193 -38.65 -15.03 24.19
CA ASN A 193 -38.04 -13.88 23.55
C ASN A 193 -38.05 -12.62 24.44
N VAL A 194 -36.93 -11.89 24.42
CA VAL A 194 -36.79 -10.55 25.01
C VAL A 194 -36.36 -9.59 23.91
N SER A 195 -37.08 -8.48 23.73
CA SER A 195 -36.72 -7.41 22.80
C SER A 195 -36.46 -6.11 23.56
N ILE A 196 -35.29 -5.51 23.35
CA ILE A 196 -34.86 -4.27 23.99
C ILE A 196 -34.57 -3.25 22.89
N ASN A 197 -35.36 -2.18 22.85
CA ASN A 197 -35.06 -1.02 22.01
C ASN A 197 -34.39 0.05 22.88
N PHE A 198 -33.28 0.60 22.41
CA PHE A 198 -32.54 1.60 23.15
C PHE A 198 -32.09 2.77 22.29
N LYS A 199 -31.90 3.90 22.96
CA LYS A 199 -31.29 5.11 22.44
C LYS A 199 -30.49 5.78 23.55
N VAL A 200 -29.19 5.92 23.34
CA VAL A 200 -28.23 6.44 24.31
C VAL A 200 -27.43 7.56 23.66
N GLU A 201 -27.17 8.62 24.39
CA GLU A 201 -26.33 9.73 23.97
C GLU A 201 -25.02 9.71 24.77
N LEU A 202 -23.88 9.81 24.07
CA LEU A 202 -22.56 9.98 24.64
C LEU A 202 -22.15 11.43 24.47
N ASN A 203 -21.74 12.08 25.54
CA ASN A 203 -21.23 13.45 25.51
C ASN A 203 -19.70 13.43 25.54
N TYR A 204 -19.08 13.70 24.40
CA TYR A 204 -17.62 13.68 24.24
C TYR A 204 -16.92 14.82 24.99
N ASP A 205 -17.56 15.97 25.19
CA ASP A 205 -16.98 17.04 26.01
C ASP A 205 -16.84 16.58 27.48
N LYS A 206 -17.89 15.98 28.05
CA LYS A 206 -17.85 15.40 29.39
C LYS A 206 -16.85 14.25 29.48
N LEU A 207 -16.81 13.37 28.47
CA LEU A 207 -15.83 12.29 28.41
C LEU A 207 -14.40 12.83 28.36
N ALA A 208 -14.14 13.81 27.51
CA ALA A 208 -12.82 14.45 27.36
C ALA A 208 -12.37 15.06 28.68
N ARG A 209 -13.22 15.84 29.35
CA ARG A 209 -12.94 16.42 30.68
C ARG A 209 -12.71 15.36 31.75
N ALA A 210 -13.53 14.32 31.79
CA ALA A 210 -13.35 13.19 32.70
C ALA A 210 -12.03 12.44 32.46
N SER A 211 -11.51 12.50 31.23
CA SER A 211 -10.27 11.84 30.80
C SER A 211 -9.05 12.78 30.78
N GLY A 212 -9.21 14.06 31.17
CA GLY A 212 -8.15 15.07 31.10
C GLY A 212 -7.70 15.44 29.69
N MET A 213 -8.51 15.13 28.68
CA MET A 213 -8.25 15.42 27.27
C MET A 213 -9.01 16.66 26.81
N SER A 214 -8.51 17.32 25.77
CA SER A 214 -9.32 18.32 25.07
C SER A 214 -10.37 17.62 24.18
N PRO A 215 -11.58 18.19 24.01
CA PRO A 215 -12.58 17.60 23.13
C PRO A 215 -12.12 17.40 21.68
N ALA A 216 -11.23 18.28 21.18
CA ALA A 216 -10.64 18.16 19.85
C ALA A 216 -9.79 16.88 19.67
N GLN A 217 -9.12 16.40 20.73
CA GLN A 217 -8.33 15.17 20.67
C GLN A 217 -9.19 13.91 20.60
N VAL A 218 -10.45 13.99 21.03
CA VAL A 218 -11.39 12.85 21.04
C VAL A 218 -12.10 12.71 19.69
N MET A 219 -12.13 13.78 18.89
CA MET A 219 -12.97 13.92 17.69
C MET A 219 -12.14 14.14 16.42
N GLU A 220 -10.99 13.46 16.28
CA GLU A 220 -10.33 13.40 14.97
C GLU A 220 -11.22 12.57 14.01
N PRO A 221 -11.55 13.10 12.82
CA PRO A 221 -12.40 12.40 11.87
C PRO A 221 -11.71 11.11 11.43
N ILE A 222 -12.44 9.99 11.55
CA ILE A 222 -12.00 8.71 11.02
C ILE A 222 -12.33 8.71 9.52
N PRO A 223 -11.39 8.32 8.64
CA PRO A 223 -11.69 8.13 7.22
C PRO A 223 -12.90 7.19 7.03
N PRO A 224 -13.66 7.30 5.93
CA PRO A 224 -14.73 6.35 5.66
C PRO A 224 -14.20 4.92 5.74
N THR A 225 -14.85 4.09 6.54
CA THR A 225 -14.30 2.79 6.95
C THR A 225 -15.41 1.75 7.01
N SER A 226 -15.26 0.63 6.31
CA SER A 226 -16.08 -0.55 6.50
C SER A 226 -15.30 -1.57 7.30
N PHE A 227 -15.93 -2.17 8.30
CA PHE A 227 -15.35 -3.23 9.10
C PHE A 227 -16.33 -4.39 9.22
N SER A 228 -15.84 -5.61 9.03
CA SER A 228 -16.57 -6.82 9.36
C SER A 228 -15.72 -7.75 10.21
N LEU A 229 -16.36 -8.47 11.13
CA LEU A 229 -15.76 -9.51 11.94
C LEU A 229 -16.74 -10.66 12.07
N ARG A 230 -16.33 -11.83 11.61
CA ARG A 230 -17.04 -13.09 11.76
C ARG A 230 -16.23 -14.03 12.63
N LEU A 231 -16.80 -14.45 13.75
CA LEU A 231 -16.29 -15.53 14.60
C LEU A 231 -17.23 -16.72 14.46
N HIS A 232 -16.68 -17.89 14.20
CA HIS A 232 -17.42 -19.14 14.22
C HIS A 232 -16.62 -20.19 14.99
N TYR A 233 -17.13 -20.58 16.13
CA TYR A 233 -16.60 -21.65 16.96
C TYR A 233 -17.56 -22.83 16.94
N ASN A 234 -17.06 -24.00 16.55
CA ASN A 234 -17.79 -25.25 16.56
C ASN A 234 -17.01 -26.35 17.28
N SER A 235 -17.57 -27.56 17.26
CA SER A 235 -17.13 -28.73 18.01
C SER A 235 -15.64 -29.05 17.93
N THR A 236 -14.85 -28.57 16.97
CA THR A 236 -13.38 -28.62 17.10
C THR A 236 -12.69 -27.41 16.50
N ASN A 237 -13.40 -26.51 15.83
CA ASN A 237 -12.79 -25.45 15.04
C ASN A 237 -13.20 -24.08 15.54
N LEU A 238 -12.22 -23.22 15.79
CA LEU A 238 -12.42 -21.78 15.87
C LEU A 238 -12.01 -21.19 14.52
N TYR A 239 -12.92 -20.46 13.89
CA TYR A 239 -12.66 -19.63 12.73
C TYR A 239 -12.94 -18.17 13.11
N ALA A 240 -12.02 -17.27 12.80
CA ALA A 240 -12.24 -15.83 12.86
C ALA A 240 -11.86 -15.23 11.51
N SER A 241 -12.65 -14.30 11.02
CA SER A 241 -12.35 -13.49 9.84
C SER A 241 -12.68 -12.06 10.17
N ALA A 242 -11.76 -11.15 9.90
CA ALA A 242 -11.96 -9.73 10.01
C ALA A 242 -11.55 -9.08 8.68
N ALA A 243 -12.34 -8.14 8.22
CA ALA A 243 -12.02 -7.30 7.08
C ALA A 243 -12.19 -5.83 7.48
N LEU A 244 -11.26 -4.99 7.08
CA LEU A 244 -11.26 -3.56 7.31
C LEU A 244 -10.91 -2.87 5.99
N LEU A 245 -11.88 -2.18 5.39
CA LEU A 245 -11.68 -1.35 4.21
C LEU A 245 -11.70 0.11 4.64
N VAL A 246 -10.63 0.86 4.37
CA VAL A 246 -10.51 2.27 4.72
C VAL A 246 -10.30 3.09 3.46
N TYR A 247 -11.14 4.09 3.24
CA TYR A 247 -10.99 5.08 2.17
C TYR A 247 -10.13 6.24 2.68
N GLY A 248 -8.82 6.15 2.44
CA GLY A 248 -7.84 7.12 2.91
C GLY A 248 -6.43 6.78 2.46
N ASP A 249 -5.47 7.62 2.85
CA ASP A 249 -4.05 7.35 2.70
C ASP A 249 -3.54 6.57 3.93
N VAL A 250 -3.13 5.33 3.71
CA VAL A 250 -2.57 4.44 4.73
C VAL A 250 -1.44 5.09 5.54
N ASN A 251 -0.68 5.99 4.92
CA ASN A 251 0.45 6.67 5.54
C ASN A 251 0.01 7.74 6.55
N GLU A 252 -1.05 8.47 6.24
CA GLU A 252 -1.63 9.46 7.17
C GLU A 252 -2.33 8.74 8.33
N ASP A 253 -3.11 7.70 8.01
CA ASP A 253 -3.87 6.95 8.99
C ASP A 253 -2.96 6.19 9.96
N LEU A 254 -1.87 5.60 9.47
CA LEU A 254 -0.87 4.97 10.34
C LEU A 254 -0.24 5.98 11.31
N ALA A 255 0.13 7.18 10.84
CA ALA A 255 0.67 8.23 11.70
C ALA A 255 -0.33 8.66 12.78
N ARG A 256 -1.62 8.80 12.43
CA ARG A 256 -2.71 9.06 13.39
C ARG A 256 -2.83 7.95 14.43
N VAL A 257 -2.78 6.68 13.99
CA VAL A 257 -2.84 5.52 14.90
C VAL A 257 -1.68 5.51 15.88
N VAL A 258 -0.45 5.76 15.42
CA VAL A 258 0.75 5.80 16.28
C VAL A 258 0.62 6.91 17.34
N LYS A 259 0.25 8.12 16.90
CA LYS A 259 -0.03 9.25 17.80
C LYS A 259 -1.12 8.91 18.82
N GLY A 260 -2.20 8.24 18.38
CA GLY A 260 -3.29 7.78 19.24
C GLY A 260 -2.85 6.74 20.28
N ILE A 261 -2.00 5.78 19.90
CA ILE A 261 -1.44 4.79 20.83
C ILE A 261 -0.58 5.48 21.90
N LYS A 262 0.26 6.43 21.50
CA LYS A 262 1.09 7.22 22.43
C LYS A 262 0.25 8.01 23.42
N MET A 263 -0.83 8.65 22.96
CA MET A 263 -1.78 9.34 23.85
C MET A 263 -2.44 8.40 24.86
N LEU A 264 -2.78 7.17 24.46
CA LEU A 264 -3.34 6.16 25.36
C LEU A 264 -2.31 5.58 26.34
N GLY A 265 -1.05 5.43 25.91
CA GLY A 265 0.05 4.95 26.75
C GLY A 265 0.50 5.98 27.79
N ALA A 266 0.40 7.27 27.47
CA ALA A 266 0.72 8.38 28.37
C ALA A 266 -0.35 8.62 29.45
N TYR A 267 -1.44 7.85 29.49
CA TYR A 267 -2.49 7.96 30.50
C TYR A 267 -2.05 7.32 31.82
N PRO A 268 -1.75 8.10 32.89
CA PRO A 268 -1.31 7.55 34.18
C PRO A 268 -2.48 6.93 34.98
N GLY A 269 -3.71 6.97 34.46
CA GLY A 269 -4.93 6.58 35.15
C GLY A 269 -5.31 5.11 35.01
N GLY A 270 -4.34 4.19 35.00
CA GLY A 270 -4.58 2.78 35.30
C GLY A 270 -5.08 2.53 36.74
N GLN A 271 -5.46 3.57 37.50
CA GLN A 271 -6.29 3.41 38.68
C GLN A 271 -7.70 3.05 38.23
N ALA A 272 -7.99 1.75 38.35
CA ALA A 272 -9.31 1.18 38.18
C ALA A 272 -10.38 2.06 38.83
N VAL A 273 -11.36 2.48 38.04
CA VAL A 273 -12.63 2.98 38.55
C VAL A 273 -13.26 1.81 39.33
N GLY A 274 -13.22 1.87 40.66
CA GLY A 274 -14.02 1.04 41.56
C GLY A 274 -13.56 -0.40 41.80
N GLY A 275 -12.59 -0.58 42.71
CA GLY A 275 -12.71 -1.55 43.82
C GLY A 275 -12.61 -3.07 43.57
N ILE A 276 -12.66 -3.61 42.35
CA ILE A 276 -12.50 -5.05 42.12
C ILE A 276 -11.70 -5.31 40.84
N MET A 277 -10.39 -5.56 40.97
CA MET A 277 -9.65 -6.27 39.92
C MET A 277 -8.73 -7.35 40.52
N PRO A 278 -8.67 -8.54 39.90
CA PRO A 278 -7.69 -9.56 40.21
C PRO A 278 -6.30 -9.13 39.73
N ILE A 279 -5.28 -9.66 40.39
CA ILE A 279 -3.84 -9.54 40.12
C ILE A 279 -3.59 -9.37 38.61
N THR A 280 -3.34 -8.15 38.16
CA THR A 280 -3.04 -7.92 36.74
C THR A 280 -1.56 -8.22 36.53
N PRO A 281 -1.19 -9.20 35.67
CA PRO A 281 0.21 -9.48 35.39
C PRO A 281 0.91 -8.21 34.87
N PRO A 282 2.22 -8.06 35.11
CA PRO A 282 2.99 -6.92 34.63
C PRO A 282 2.76 -6.76 33.14
N GLN A 283 2.24 -5.60 32.73
CA GLN A 283 2.02 -5.34 31.31
C GLN A 283 3.36 -4.98 30.68
N PRO A 284 3.77 -5.64 29.59
CA PRO A 284 4.97 -5.24 28.86
C PRO A 284 4.81 -3.80 28.40
N SER A 285 5.87 -3.00 28.54
CA SER A 285 5.89 -1.64 28.03
C SER A 285 5.74 -1.65 26.52
N LEU A 286 4.81 -0.84 26.00
CA LEU A 286 4.65 -0.63 24.56
C LEU A 286 5.58 0.46 24.03
N GLU A 287 6.30 1.17 24.90
CA GLU A 287 7.17 2.29 24.51
C GLU A 287 8.20 1.93 23.44
N PRO A 288 8.94 0.79 23.54
CA PRO A 288 9.88 0.38 22.51
C PRO A 288 9.23 0.18 21.14
N LEU A 289 7.99 -0.31 21.11
CA LEU A 289 7.22 -0.51 19.88
C LEU A 289 6.76 0.82 19.29
N ILE A 290 6.24 1.72 20.13
CA ILE A 290 5.78 3.04 19.72
C ILE A 290 6.93 3.81 19.08
N GLU A 291 8.12 3.82 19.69
CA GLU A 291 9.30 4.50 19.12
C GLU A 291 9.70 3.97 17.74
N VAL A 292 9.68 2.65 17.53
CA VAL A 292 9.99 2.06 16.22
C VAL A 292 8.91 2.40 15.19
N MET A 293 7.65 2.46 15.61
CA MET A 293 6.55 2.87 14.75
C MET A 293 6.64 4.34 14.35
N GLU A 294 7.03 5.22 15.26
CA GLU A 294 7.28 6.64 14.98
C GLU A 294 8.39 6.78 13.94
N GLU A 295 9.55 6.14 14.17
CA GLU A 295 10.66 6.09 13.22
C GLU A 295 10.20 5.63 11.83
N PHE A 296 9.37 4.58 11.77
CA PHE A 296 8.81 4.10 10.51
C PHE A 296 7.91 5.16 9.84
N THR A 297 6.93 5.72 10.57
CA THR A 297 5.99 6.69 10.00
C THR A 297 6.65 7.98 9.52
N GLU A 298 7.74 8.39 10.17
CA GLU A 298 8.51 9.59 9.84
C GLU A 298 9.40 9.38 8.61
N ASN A 299 9.99 8.19 8.47
CA ASN A 299 10.99 7.95 7.43
C ASN A 299 10.45 7.21 6.21
N PHE A 300 9.31 6.52 6.32
CA PHE A 300 8.77 5.67 5.26
C PHE A 300 7.35 6.06 4.86
N ALA A 301 7.07 5.82 3.58
CA ALA A 301 5.73 5.71 3.04
C ALA A 301 5.53 4.31 2.46
N ILE A 302 4.32 3.78 2.57
CA ILE A 302 3.91 2.56 1.90
C ILE A 302 3.42 2.93 0.51
N ALA A 303 4.05 2.32 -0.48
CA ALA A 303 3.66 2.42 -1.88
C ALA A 303 2.52 1.46 -2.19
N LYS A 304 1.82 1.72 -3.30
CA LYS A 304 0.72 0.87 -3.80
C LYS A 304 1.23 -0.54 -4.05
N SER A 305 0.77 -1.47 -3.23
CA SER A 305 1.27 -2.84 -3.18
C SER A 305 0.48 -3.65 -2.16
N SER A 306 0.74 -4.95 -2.14
CA SER A 306 0.16 -5.89 -1.19
C SER A 306 1.23 -6.44 -0.24
N GLY A 307 0.84 -6.72 0.99
CA GLY A 307 1.62 -7.50 1.96
C GLY A 307 0.79 -8.64 2.55
N ALA A 308 1.44 -9.69 3.02
CA ALA A 308 0.79 -10.89 3.57
C ALA A 308 1.61 -11.53 4.70
N VAL A 309 0.96 -11.89 5.81
CA VAL A 309 1.56 -12.61 6.94
C VAL A 309 0.78 -13.90 7.13
N ALA A 310 1.49 -14.99 7.36
CA ALA A 310 0.89 -16.25 7.74
C ALA A 310 1.66 -16.85 8.92
N VAL A 311 0.94 -17.40 9.88
CA VAL A 311 1.47 -18.22 10.96
C VAL A 311 0.72 -19.54 10.93
N GLU A 312 1.41 -20.61 10.59
CA GLU A 312 0.85 -21.94 10.46
C GLU A 312 1.52 -22.87 11.47
N LEU A 313 0.75 -23.57 12.28
CA LEU A 313 1.21 -24.65 13.14
C LEU A 313 0.52 -25.93 12.67
N GLU A 314 1.28 -26.87 12.14
CA GLU A 314 0.79 -28.18 11.72
C GLU A 314 1.76 -29.25 12.21
N ASP A 315 1.26 -30.26 12.92
CA ASP A 315 2.06 -31.39 13.40
C ASP A 315 3.34 -30.97 14.20
N ARG A 316 3.21 -29.93 15.04
CA ARG A 316 4.29 -29.27 15.81
C ARG A 316 5.34 -28.54 14.98
N LEU A 317 5.08 -28.31 13.70
CA LEU A 317 5.91 -27.47 12.86
C LEU A 317 5.29 -26.07 12.79
N LEU A 318 5.98 -25.07 13.35
CA LEU A 318 5.58 -23.67 13.27
C LEU A 318 6.23 -23.06 12.03
N THR A 319 5.42 -22.57 11.10
CA THR A 319 5.85 -21.81 9.93
C THR A 319 5.33 -20.38 10.02
N ILE A 320 6.23 -19.41 9.92
CA ILE A 320 5.92 -17.99 9.86
C ILE A 320 6.35 -17.50 8.49
N SER A 321 5.40 -17.00 7.70
CA SER A 321 5.66 -16.41 6.38
C SER A 321 5.26 -14.94 6.41
N ILE A 322 6.13 -14.07 5.90
CA ILE A 322 5.93 -12.63 5.89
C ILE A 322 6.33 -12.12 4.51
N ALA A 323 5.48 -11.33 3.89
CA ALA A 323 5.76 -10.50 2.73
C ALA A 323 5.27 -9.09 3.04
N THR A 324 6.17 -8.11 3.14
CA THR A 324 5.77 -6.73 3.44
C THR A 324 5.19 -6.07 2.18
N PRO A 325 4.30 -5.06 2.33
CA PRO A 325 4.07 -4.14 1.24
C PRO A 325 5.38 -3.46 0.85
N ARG A 326 5.40 -2.86 -0.34
CA ARG A 326 6.48 -2.00 -0.80
C ARG A 326 6.53 -0.74 0.05
N VAL A 327 7.70 -0.43 0.60
CA VAL A 327 7.97 0.79 1.35
C VAL A 327 9.01 1.63 0.62
N VAL A 328 8.88 2.94 0.69
CA VAL A 328 9.81 3.90 0.11
C VAL A 328 10.20 4.92 1.16
N LYS A 329 11.45 5.38 1.17
CA LYS A 329 11.86 6.48 2.04
C LYS A 329 11.10 7.75 1.65
N ARG A 330 10.49 8.43 2.63
CA ARG A 330 9.83 9.72 2.40
C ARG A 330 10.81 10.73 1.81
N GLY A 331 10.37 11.42 0.76
CA GLY A 331 11.16 12.45 0.08
C GLY A 331 12.28 11.91 -0.82
N SER A 332 12.38 10.59 -1.04
CA SER A 332 13.31 10.00 -2.00
C SER A 332 12.60 9.06 -2.97
N SER A 333 13.14 8.98 -4.18
CA SER A 333 12.80 8.00 -5.22
C SER A 333 13.96 7.04 -5.50
N LEU A 334 15.06 7.15 -4.75
CA LEU A 334 16.24 6.33 -4.94
C LEU A 334 16.20 5.09 -4.04
N PRO A 335 16.31 3.88 -4.60
CA PRO A 335 16.22 2.65 -3.81
C PRO A 335 17.37 2.51 -2.78
N GLY A 336 18.54 3.08 -3.07
CA GLY A 336 19.66 3.12 -2.13
C GLY A 336 19.32 3.89 -0.85
N ASP A 337 18.55 4.98 -0.96
CA ASP A 337 18.12 5.74 0.20
C ASP A 337 17.12 4.96 1.06
N THR A 338 16.21 4.22 0.42
CA THR A 338 15.26 3.33 1.11
C THR A 338 15.97 2.20 1.84
N LEU A 339 17.00 1.59 1.23
CA LEU A 339 17.82 0.57 1.92
C LEU A 339 18.59 1.14 3.11
N LEU A 340 19.14 2.35 3.00
CA LEU A 340 19.78 3.03 4.12
C LEU A 340 18.79 3.33 5.25
N ALA A 341 17.58 3.79 4.91
CA ALA A 341 16.52 4.00 5.90
C ALA A 341 16.14 2.68 6.59
N LEU A 342 16.05 1.57 5.85
CA LEU A 342 15.74 0.24 6.41
C LEU A 342 16.83 -0.22 7.38
N TYR A 343 18.10 0.02 7.05
CA TYR A 343 19.21 -0.22 7.98
C TYR A 343 19.06 0.57 9.29
N ASN A 344 18.72 1.87 9.21
CA ASN A 344 18.53 2.71 10.40
C ASN A 344 17.36 2.19 11.26
N LEU A 345 16.26 1.79 10.63
CA LEU A 345 15.12 1.17 11.31
C LEU A 345 15.52 -0.15 12.00
N ALA A 346 16.28 -1.01 11.32
CA ALA A 346 16.79 -2.25 11.90
C ALA A 346 17.73 -1.99 13.09
N ALA A 347 18.57 -0.96 13.02
CA ALA A 347 19.43 -0.54 14.13
C ALA A 347 18.62 -0.05 15.34
N LYS A 348 17.52 0.68 15.11
CA LYS A 348 16.57 1.12 16.14
C LYS A 348 15.83 -0.07 16.76
N VAL A 349 15.40 -1.05 15.96
CA VAL A 349 14.79 -2.29 16.47
C VAL A 349 15.77 -3.05 17.37
N ARG A 350 17.02 -3.22 16.93
CA ARG A 350 18.07 -3.83 17.77
C ARG A 350 18.23 -3.10 19.10
N GLU A 351 18.34 -1.77 19.07
CA GLU A 351 18.48 -0.94 20.28
C GLU A 351 17.30 -1.12 21.24
N LYS A 352 16.07 -1.14 20.71
CA LYS A 352 14.83 -1.14 21.50
C LYS A 352 14.41 -2.52 22.00
N PHE A 353 14.80 -3.58 21.31
CA PHE A 353 14.37 -4.95 21.60
C PHE A 353 15.51 -5.93 21.93
N GLY A 354 16.78 -5.51 21.91
CA GLY A 354 17.92 -6.39 22.21
C GLY A 354 18.19 -7.45 21.14
N ALA A 355 17.85 -7.16 19.89
CA ALA A 355 17.99 -8.10 18.77
C ALA A 355 19.44 -8.11 18.22
N ASP A 356 20.41 -8.53 19.03
CA ASP A 356 21.85 -8.39 18.74
C ASP A 356 22.29 -9.07 17.43
N GLY A 357 21.62 -10.16 17.04
CA GLY A 357 21.88 -10.88 15.78
C GLY A 357 21.31 -10.21 14.53
N LEU A 358 20.39 -9.24 14.67
CA LEU A 358 19.65 -8.67 13.54
C LEU A 358 20.56 -8.05 12.49
N LEU A 359 21.52 -7.22 12.91
CA LEU A 359 22.42 -6.54 11.97
C LEU A 359 23.45 -7.48 11.33
N GLU A 360 23.69 -8.64 11.92
CA GLU A 360 24.60 -9.66 11.41
C GLU A 360 23.91 -10.67 10.49
N ALA A 361 22.59 -10.69 10.45
CA ALA A 361 21.81 -11.56 9.57
C ALA A 361 22.11 -11.24 8.10
N SER A 362 22.27 -12.30 7.30
CA SER A 362 22.33 -12.22 5.84
C SER A 362 20.93 -12.02 5.27
N ALA A 363 20.85 -11.32 4.14
CA ALA A 363 19.65 -11.21 3.33
C ALA A 363 19.99 -11.41 1.84
N GLU A 364 19.15 -12.15 1.14
CA GLU A 364 19.19 -12.25 -0.33
C GLU A 364 18.65 -10.93 -0.91
N LEU A 365 19.35 -10.38 -1.89
CA LEU A 365 18.98 -9.14 -2.56
C LEU A 365 18.39 -9.48 -3.93
N VAL A 366 17.13 -9.14 -4.14
CA VAL A 366 16.39 -9.44 -5.36
C VAL A 366 16.17 -8.15 -6.15
N PRO A 367 16.98 -7.86 -7.19
CA PRO A 367 16.88 -6.63 -7.95
C PRO A 367 15.71 -6.65 -8.94
N HIS A 368 14.93 -5.57 -8.98
CA HIS A 368 13.85 -5.34 -9.94
C HIS A 368 14.08 -4.01 -10.68
N GLY A 369 14.74 -4.08 -11.84
CA GLY A 369 15.10 -2.89 -12.61
C GLY A 369 16.24 -2.06 -12.00
N VAL A 370 17.05 -2.69 -11.14
CA VAL A 370 18.22 -2.06 -10.49
C VAL A 370 19.44 -2.96 -10.59
N LYS A 371 20.62 -2.40 -10.32
CA LYS A 371 21.85 -3.13 -10.02
C LYS A 371 22.33 -2.77 -8.63
N ILE A 372 22.69 -3.78 -7.85
CA ILE A 372 23.13 -3.61 -6.47
C ILE A 372 24.60 -4.02 -6.38
N ARG A 373 25.47 -3.11 -5.94
CA ARG A 373 26.92 -3.32 -5.92
C ARG A 373 27.55 -3.04 -4.56
N ARG A 374 28.59 -3.83 -4.23
CA ARG A 374 29.48 -3.63 -3.09
C ARG A 374 30.92 -3.59 -3.60
N GLY A 375 31.62 -2.48 -3.37
CA GLY A 375 32.99 -2.30 -3.87
C GLY A 375 33.12 -2.41 -5.40
N GLY A 376 32.06 -2.10 -6.15
CA GLY A 376 32.02 -2.19 -7.61
C GLY A 376 31.58 -3.54 -8.20
N ALA A 377 31.53 -4.60 -7.40
CA ALA A 377 31.00 -5.90 -7.83
C ALA A 377 29.50 -6.01 -7.52
N GLU A 378 28.74 -6.65 -8.41
CA GLU A 378 27.33 -6.96 -8.15
C GLU A 378 27.20 -8.01 -7.04
N VAL A 379 26.21 -7.83 -6.16
CA VAL A 379 25.97 -8.70 -5.02
C VAL A 379 24.52 -9.15 -4.98
N GLN A 380 24.32 -10.42 -4.65
CA GLN A 380 22.99 -11.04 -4.47
C GLN A 380 22.71 -11.34 -3.00
N GLU A 381 23.68 -11.11 -2.11
CA GLU A 381 23.54 -11.31 -0.68
C GLU A 381 24.37 -10.26 0.07
N ALA A 382 23.81 -9.72 1.15
CA ALA A 382 24.51 -8.81 2.05
C ALA A 382 24.00 -8.97 3.49
N LYS A 383 24.86 -8.65 4.45
CA LYS A 383 24.41 -8.49 5.85
C LYS A 383 23.55 -7.25 5.99
N ILE A 384 22.59 -7.25 6.92
CA ILE A 384 21.74 -6.07 7.19
C ILE A 384 22.58 -4.83 7.52
N ARG A 385 23.67 -4.96 8.29
CA ARG A 385 24.60 -3.85 8.57
C ARG A 385 25.30 -3.25 7.35
N GLU A 386 25.36 -3.99 6.24
CA GLU A 386 26.05 -3.56 5.02
C GLU A 386 25.13 -2.79 4.06
N MET A 387 23.82 -2.82 4.29
CA MET A 387 22.83 -2.19 3.40
C MET A 387 23.07 -0.71 3.17
N GLY A 388 23.48 0.02 4.21
CA GLY A 388 23.82 1.44 4.10
C GLY A 388 25.05 1.74 3.23
N ASN A 389 25.86 0.73 2.91
CA ASN A 389 27.06 0.84 2.08
C ASN A 389 26.87 0.26 0.67
N LEU A 390 25.68 -0.26 0.35
CA LEU A 390 25.37 -0.76 -0.98
C LEU A 390 25.14 0.40 -1.94
N ARG A 391 25.74 0.31 -3.12
CA ARG A 391 25.43 1.23 -4.22
C ARG A 391 24.34 0.60 -5.07
N VAL A 392 23.18 1.26 -5.13
CA VAL A 392 22.07 0.84 -5.98
C VAL A 392 21.89 1.83 -7.11
N THR A 393 21.90 1.34 -8.34
CA THR A 393 21.64 2.13 -9.54
C THR A 393 20.44 1.58 -10.29
N VAL A 394 19.60 2.46 -10.82
CA VAL A 394 18.40 2.09 -11.58
C VAL A 394 18.79 1.84 -13.04
N ILE A 395 18.34 0.73 -13.60
CA ILE A 395 18.60 0.38 -15.00
C ILE A 395 17.77 1.29 -15.89
N THR A 396 18.40 1.89 -16.90
CA THR A 396 17.71 2.73 -17.88
C THR A 396 17.65 2.07 -19.25
N SER A 397 16.68 2.50 -20.07
CA SER A 397 16.55 2.12 -21.48
C SER A 397 16.11 3.32 -22.30
N ILE A 398 16.54 3.40 -23.57
CA ILE A 398 16.18 4.49 -24.48
C ILE A 398 15.53 3.91 -25.74
N SER A 399 14.43 4.52 -26.17
CA SER A 399 13.80 4.27 -27.46
C SER A 399 13.79 5.53 -28.30
N ILE A 400 13.95 5.40 -29.63
CA ILE A 400 13.91 6.51 -30.58
C ILE A 400 13.16 6.14 -31.85
N SER A 401 12.69 7.16 -32.57
CA SER A 401 12.10 7.07 -33.92
C SER A 401 12.49 8.31 -34.73
N ALA A 402 12.55 8.18 -36.05
CA ALA A 402 12.91 9.26 -36.96
C ALA A 402 11.78 9.50 -37.98
N VAL A 403 11.30 10.74 -38.07
CA VAL A 403 10.18 11.11 -38.95
C VAL A 403 10.48 12.42 -39.69
N PRO A 404 10.28 12.46 -41.02
CA PRO A 404 9.96 11.35 -41.91
C PRO A 404 11.16 10.39 -42.12
N ALA A 405 10.88 9.14 -42.48
CA ALA A 405 11.92 8.15 -42.82
C ALA A 405 12.61 8.45 -44.16
N LYS A 406 12.02 9.32 -44.98
CA LYS A 406 12.57 9.83 -46.24
C LYS A 406 12.39 11.34 -46.31
N ALA A 407 13.44 12.07 -46.69
CA ALA A 407 13.40 13.52 -46.87
C ALA A 407 14.29 13.94 -48.04
N THR A 408 14.16 15.18 -48.50
CA THR A 408 15.07 15.72 -49.52
C THR A 408 16.37 16.14 -48.86
N ALA A 409 17.51 15.98 -49.54
CA ALA A 409 18.76 16.56 -49.08
C ALA A 409 18.61 18.09 -48.88
N GLY A 410 18.94 18.56 -47.68
CA GLY A 410 18.74 19.93 -47.21
C GLY A 410 17.53 20.12 -46.29
N ASP A 411 16.60 19.17 -46.24
CA ASP A 411 15.45 19.16 -45.32
C ASP A 411 15.86 18.71 -43.90
N SER A 412 14.98 19.00 -42.93
CA SER A 412 15.11 18.54 -41.55
C SER A 412 14.12 17.42 -41.26
N ILE A 413 14.59 16.44 -40.50
CA ILE A 413 13.74 15.42 -39.88
C ILE A 413 13.73 15.62 -38.36
N THR A 414 12.72 15.07 -37.70
CA THR A 414 12.65 15.03 -36.24
C THR A 414 12.95 13.62 -35.76
N VAL A 415 13.94 13.50 -34.88
CA VAL A 415 14.25 12.27 -34.15
C VAL A 415 13.71 12.43 -32.73
N SER A 416 12.64 11.73 -32.40
CA SER A 416 12.01 11.76 -31.08
C SER A 416 12.22 10.45 -30.33
N GLY A 417 12.18 10.48 -29.01
CA GLY A 417 12.38 9.31 -28.19
C GLY A 417 11.96 9.50 -26.73
N ALA A 418 12.14 8.45 -25.95
CA ALA A 418 11.91 8.47 -24.51
C ALA A 418 12.93 7.62 -23.76
N ILE A 419 13.32 8.06 -22.55
CA ILE A 419 14.09 7.29 -21.58
C ILE A 419 13.16 6.69 -20.53
N ALA A 420 13.38 5.42 -20.17
CA ALA A 420 12.64 4.70 -19.13
C ALA A 420 13.61 4.18 -18.04
N PRO A 421 13.32 4.36 -16.74
CA PRO A 421 12.18 5.12 -16.19
C PRO A 421 12.23 6.60 -16.59
N ALA A 422 11.08 7.28 -16.52
CA ALA A 422 10.95 8.67 -16.90
C ALA A 422 11.80 9.56 -15.98
N ILE A 423 12.87 10.12 -16.54
CA ILE A 423 13.81 10.99 -15.83
C ILE A 423 14.22 12.16 -16.71
N THR A 424 14.52 13.30 -16.09
CA THR A 424 15.18 14.43 -16.74
C THR A 424 16.68 14.13 -16.81
N ALA A 425 17.18 13.84 -17.99
CA ALA A 425 18.55 13.39 -18.23
C ALA A 425 19.14 14.01 -19.50
N PRO A 426 20.48 14.27 -19.53
CA PRO A 426 21.17 14.68 -20.75
C PRO A 426 21.28 13.49 -21.71
N ILE A 427 20.67 13.62 -22.89
CA ILE A 427 20.68 12.63 -23.96
C ILE A 427 21.58 13.11 -25.10
N THR A 428 22.45 12.24 -25.58
CA THR A 428 23.30 12.48 -26.74
C THR A 428 22.79 11.68 -27.93
N LEU A 429 22.41 12.35 -29.02
CA LEU A 429 22.10 11.71 -30.29
C LEU A 429 23.38 11.59 -31.13
N VAL A 430 23.76 10.37 -31.47
CA VAL A 430 24.83 10.03 -32.42
C VAL A 430 24.21 9.88 -33.80
N VAL A 431 24.66 10.71 -34.74
CA VAL A 431 24.22 10.72 -36.14
C VAL A 431 25.39 10.23 -36.99
N LYS A 432 25.21 9.11 -37.69
CA LYS A 432 26.13 8.64 -38.72
C LYS A 432 25.64 9.06 -40.09
N GLU A 433 26.44 9.86 -40.77
CA GLU A 433 26.14 10.40 -42.08
C GLU A 433 26.50 9.40 -43.20
N PRO A 434 25.99 9.57 -44.43
CA PRO A 434 26.20 8.63 -45.54
C PRO A 434 27.67 8.41 -45.92
N ASP A 435 28.54 9.39 -45.67
CA ASP A 435 29.99 9.31 -45.93
C ASP A 435 30.78 8.70 -44.75
N GLY A 436 30.08 8.26 -43.70
CA GLY A 436 30.67 7.69 -42.50
C GLY A 436 31.07 8.73 -41.44
N ALA A 437 30.88 10.03 -41.69
CA ALA A 437 31.11 11.05 -40.67
C ALA A 437 30.13 10.88 -39.50
N VAL A 438 30.57 11.19 -38.27
CA VAL A 438 29.75 11.06 -37.07
C VAL A 438 29.59 12.41 -36.39
N ARG A 439 28.34 12.83 -36.19
CA ARG A 439 27.95 14.05 -35.46
C ARG A 439 27.25 13.68 -34.16
N ARG A 440 27.45 14.50 -33.12
CA ARG A 440 26.75 14.36 -31.83
C ARG A 440 25.91 15.60 -31.54
N LEU A 441 24.66 15.40 -31.13
CA LEU A 441 23.73 16.45 -30.72
C LEU A 441 23.29 16.17 -29.28
N ASN A 442 23.08 17.21 -28.48
CA ASN A 442 22.68 17.07 -27.08
C ASN A 442 21.29 17.68 -26.86
N ALA A 443 20.47 16.99 -26.08
CA ALA A 443 19.18 17.47 -25.59
C ALA A 443 18.99 16.99 -24.15
N THR A 444 18.04 17.59 -23.44
CA THR A 444 17.62 17.13 -22.11
C THR A 444 16.21 16.56 -22.22
N SER A 445 15.98 15.36 -21.68
CA SER A 445 14.63 14.79 -21.61
C SER A 445 13.75 15.54 -20.61
N GLY A 446 12.44 15.53 -20.85
CA GLY A 446 11.45 16.07 -19.91
C GLY A 446 11.28 15.21 -18.66
N PRO A 447 10.46 15.65 -17.68
CA PRO A 447 10.08 14.86 -16.51
C PRO A 447 9.33 13.56 -16.86
N ASP A 448 8.70 13.51 -18.04
CA ASP A 448 8.05 12.34 -18.62
C ASP A 448 9.04 11.42 -19.38
N GLY A 449 10.32 11.77 -19.42
CA GLY A 449 11.37 11.06 -20.13
C GLY A 449 11.43 11.34 -21.63
N ALA A 450 10.53 12.15 -22.19
CA ALA A 450 10.48 12.42 -23.63
C ALA A 450 11.57 13.40 -24.07
N PHE A 451 12.12 13.21 -25.27
CA PHE A 451 13.08 14.12 -25.89
C PHE A 451 12.93 14.15 -27.42
N ALA A 452 13.41 15.21 -28.06
CA ALA A 452 13.44 15.32 -29.51
C ALA A 452 14.64 16.12 -30.01
N PHE A 453 15.09 15.77 -31.22
CA PHE A 453 16.15 16.44 -31.96
C PHE A 453 15.64 16.81 -33.34
N ASN A 454 15.95 18.01 -33.81
CA ASN A 454 15.77 18.39 -35.20
C ASN A 454 17.10 18.22 -35.93
N VAL A 455 17.12 17.36 -36.93
CA VAL A 455 18.34 16.96 -37.65
C VAL A 455 18.20 17.31 -39.12
N ARG A 456 19.10 18.15 -39.62
CA ARG A 456 19.19 18.47 -41.05
C ARG A 456 20.01 17.42 -41.80
N LEU A 457 19.49 16.95 -42.93
CA LEU A 457 20.11 15.93 -43.79
C LEU A 457 20.82 16.59 -44.98
N ASP A 458 22.05 17.05 -44.78
CA ASP A 458 22.76 17.86 -45.79
C ASP A 458 23.35 17.05 -46.97
N LYS A 459 23.38 15.72 -46.89
CA LYS A 459 23.96 14.82 -47.90
C LYS A 459 22.93 13.80 -48.36
N VAL A 460 23.00 13.41 -49.63
CA VAL A 460 22.17 12.34 -50.18
C VAL A 460 22.67 10.98 -49.65
N GLY A 461 21.75 10.11 -49.24
CA GLY A 461 22.04 8.75 -48.78
C GLY A 461 21.43 8.39 -47.43
N ALA A 462 21.84 7.24 -46.89
CA ALA A 462 21.30 6.70 -45.64
C ALA A 462 22.01 7.29 -44.41
N TYR A 463 21.22 7.81 -43.47
CA TYR A 463 21.65 8.22 -42.14
C TYR A 463 21.23 7.17 -41.12
N THR A 464 22.06 6.95 -40.09
CA THR A 464 21.67 6.18 -38.91
C THR A 464 21.77 7.02 -37.63
N PHE A 465 20.84 6.79 -36.72
CA PHE A 465 20.67 7.54 -35.48
C PHE A 465 20.66 6.58 -34.30
N ALA A 466 21.39 6.91 -33.24
CA ALA A 466 21.32 6.23 -31.95
C ALA A 466 21.36 7.27 -30.83
N ALA A 467 20.56 7.10 -29.79
CA ALA A 467 20.58 7.96 -28.62
C ALA A 467 21.30 7.26 -27.46
N GLU A 468 22.07 8.02 -26.69
CA GLU A 468 22.90 7.54 -25.60
C GLU A 468 22.66 8.38 -24.34
N PHE A 469 22.52 7.71 -23.20
CA PHE A 469 22.58 8.28 -21.86
C PHE A 469 23.79 7.69 -21.15
N LEU A 470 24.67 8.55 -20.62
CA LEU A 470 25.93 8.13 -20.02
C LEU A 470 25.79 7.58 -18.60
N GLY A 471 24.58 7.62 -18.01
CA GLY A 471 24.37 7.27 -16.62
C GLY A 471 24.88 8.35 -15.67
N ASP A 472 24.61 8.15 -14.39
CA ASP A 472 25.12 8.99 -13.30
C ASP A 472 25.30 8.19 -12.00
N ALA A 473 25.28 8.86 -10.85
CA ALA A 473 25.41 8.21 -9.56
C ALA A 473 24.25 7.23 -9.27
N ALA A 474 23.04 7.54 -9.74
CA ALA A 474 21.77 6.89 -9.45
C ALA A 474 21.25 6.02 -10.61
N TYR A 475 21.63 6.30 -11.85
CA TYR A 475 21.11 5.62 -13.05
C TYR A 475 22.22 5.01 -13.90
N GLU A 476 21.99 3.79 -14.40
CA GLU A 476 22.92 3.12 -15.33
C GLU A 476 22.92 3.80 -16.71
N PRO A 477 24.06 3.76 -17.44
CA PRO A 477 24.09 4.17 -18.83
C PRO A 477 23.22 3.27 -19.71
N SER A 478 22.68 3.83 -20.78
CA SER A 478 21.93 3.09 -21.80
C SER A 478 22.06 3.70 -23.19
N LYS A 479 21.79 2.87 -24.20
CA LYS A 479 21.84 3.24 -25.61
C LYS A 479 20.65 2.65 -26.34
N SER A 480 20.04 3.42 -27.23
CA SER A 480 18.93 2.96 -28.07
C SER A 480 19.40 2.01 -29.17
N SER A 481 18.46 1.26 -29.73
CA SER A 481 18.65 0.66 -31.06
C SER A 481 18.84 1.76 -32.12
N GLU A 482 19.49 1.40 -33.22
CA GLU A 482 19.67 2.32 -34.36
C GLU A 482 18.39 2.44 -35.17
N VAL A 483 18.06 3.66 -35.59
CA VAL A 483 17.00 3.96 -36.57
C VAL A 483 17.61 4.67 -37.77
N SER A 484 16.97 4.59 -38.93
CA SER A 484 17.52 5.17 -40.18
C SER A 484 16.53 6.10 -40.88
N ALA A 485 17.08 7.03 -41.64
CA ALA A 485 16.33 7.85 -42.59
C ALA A 485 17.16 8.02 -43.87
N GLU A 486 16.49 8.16 -45.00
CA GLU A 486 17.11 8.32 -46.32
C GLU A 486 16.90 9.73 -46.85
N ALA A 487 18.00 10.37 -47.27
CA ALA A 487 17.97 11.66 -47.94
C ALA A 487 18.06 11.46 -49.45
N GLU A 488 17.00 11.83 -50.17
CA GLU A 488 16.92 11.75 -51.63
C GLU A 488 17.43 13.05 -52.28
N PRO A 489 18.00 13.00 -53.49
CA PRO A 489 18.43 14.21 -54.19
C PRO A 489 17.23 15.12 -54.46
N ALA A 490 17.44 16.44 -54.32
CA ALA A 490 16.44 17.42 -54.71
C ALA A 490 16.05 17.20 -56.17
N GLN A 491 14.75 16.93 -56.42
CA GLN A 491 14.26 16.77 -57.78
C GLN A 491 14.55 18.06 -58.56
N THR A 492 15.31 17.93 -59.65
CA THR A 492 15.52 19.07 -60.53
C THR A 492 14.16 19.50 -61.09
N PRO A 493 13.77 20.77 -60.96
CA PRO A 493 12.47 21.19 -61.44
C PRO A 493 12.36 20.94 -62.96
N LEU A 494 11.35 20.18 -63.38
CA LEU A 494 11.12 19.83 -64.79
C LEU A 494 11.02 21.06 -65.73
N TRP A 495 10.78 22.27 -65.20
CA TRP A 495 10.75 23.52 -65.99
C TRP A 495 12.10 23.90 -66.62
N LEU A 496 13.23 23.41 -66.08
CA LEU A 496 14.54 23.56 -66.72
C LEU A 496 14.64 22.81 -68.06
N TYR A 497 13.86 21.74 -68.25
CA TYR A 497 13.77 21.02 -69.53
C TYR A 497 12.68 21.59 -70.45
N ALA A 498 11.65 22.26 -69.91
CA ALA A 498 10.63 22.93 -70.70
C ALA A 498 11.18 24.17 -71.46
N GLY A 499 12.18 24.86 -70.90
CA GLY A 499 12.87 25.96 -71.58
C GLY A 499 13.63 25.54 -72.84
N GLY A 500 14.19 24.32 -72.86
CA GLY A 500 14.88 23.77 -74.03
C GLY A 500 13.94 23.43 -75.18
N ALA A 501 12.75 22.90 -74.90
CA ALA A 501 11.76 22.55 -75.92
C ALA A 501 11.10 23.79 -76.56
N ALA A 502 10.86 24.86 -75.80
CA ALA A 502 10.31 26.11 -76.32
C ALA A 502 11.30 26.84 -77.24
N ALA A 503 12.60 26.85 -76.92
CA ALA A 503 13.63 27.46 -77.75
C ALA A 503 13.79 26.75 -79.12
N VAL A 504 13.69 25.42 -79.16
CA VAL A 504 13.74 24.63 -80.40
C VAL A 504 12.49 24.85 -81.26
N ALA A 505 11.30 24.96 -80.64
CA ALA A 505 10.06 25.25 -81.37
C ALA A 505 10.05 26.65 -82.01
N VAL A 506 10.59 27.67 -81.32
CA VAL A 506 10.71 29.04 -81.85
C VAL A 506 11.75 29.12 -82.97
N ALA A 507 12.88 28.43 -82.85
CA ALA A 507 13.89 28.36 -83.91
C ALA A 507 13.35 27.65 -85.18
N ALA A 508 12.58 26.58 -85.02
CA ALA A 508 11.93 25.89 -86.12
C ALA A 508 10.86 26.75 -86.82
N ALA A 509 10.04 27.49 -86.06
CA ALA A 509 9.05 28.40 -86.61
C ALA A 509 9.67 29.58 -87.39
N ALA A 510 10.79 30.14 -86.89
CA ALA A 510 11.53 31.18 -87.59
C ALA A 510 12.15 30.67 -88.90
N ALA A 511 12.71 29.45 -88.92
CA ALA A 511 13.22 28.83 -90.13
C ALA A 511 12.12 28.58 -91.19
N ILE A 512 10.92 28.16 -90.76
CA ILE A 512 9.77 27.94 -91.65
C ILE A 512 9.25 29.26 -92.25
N LEU A 513 9.26 30.36 -91.49
CA LEU A 513 8.86 31.69 -91.98
C LEU A 513 9.88 32.27 -92.97
N ILE A 514 11.18 32.09 -92.73
CA ILE A 514 12.24 32.51 -93.65
C ILE A 514 12.19 31.72 -94.97
N LEU A 515 11.82 30.44 -94.93
CA LEU A 515 11.68 29.61 -96.13
C LEU A 515 10.41 29.89 -96.95
N ARG A 516 9.34 30.44 -96.36
CA ARG A 516 8.11 30.83 -97.09
C ARG A 516 8.16 32.22 -97.73
N GLY A 517 9.09 33.09 -97.32
CA GLY A 517 9.23 34.45 -97.85
C GLY A 517 9.87 34.59 -99.24
N ARG A 518 10.29 33.50 -99.90
CA ARG A 518 10.96 33.53 -101.22
C ARG A 518 10.10 32.99 -102.37
N ARG A 519 8.81 33.34 -102.43
CA ARG A 519 8.03 33.22 -103.67
C ARG A 519 7.25 34.48 -103.98
N ALA A 520 7.84 35.31 -104.82
CA ALA A 520 7.16 36.06 -105.88
C ALA A 520 8.14 36.13 -107.07
N PRO A 521 7.71 36.32 -108.33
CA PRO A 521 6.35 36.64 -108.82
C PRO A 521 5.92 35.83 -110.07
N ARG A 522 4.69 36.08 -110.56
CA ARG A 522 4.19 36.05 -111.96
C ARG A 522 2.66 36.25 -111.86
N THR A 523 1.98 37.18 -112.51
CA THR A 523 2.21 38.20 -113.55
C THR A 523 1.07 39.19 -113.40
#